data_AF-A0A0G4M778-F1
#
_entry.id   AF-A0A0G4M778-F1
#
_cell.length_a   1.000
_cell.length_b   1.000
_cell.length_c   1.000
_cell.angle_alpha   90.00
_cell.angle_beta   90.00
_cell.angle_gamma   90.00
#
_symmetry.space_group_name_H-M   'P 1'
#
loop_
_entity.id
_entity.type
_entity.pdbx_description
1 polymer ?
#
loop_
_entity_poly.entity_id
_entity_poly.type
_entity_poly.pdbx_seq_one_letter_code
_entity_poly.pdbx_strand_id
1 'polypeptide(L)'
;KAVNWSKFTATAALGVIHRGNLTQSRKLLEPYLPQAGGLSSGSIFSQGGALYAYGLIHANHGADALDYLKTQFASAEEEVIQHGGALGLGIAGMGTGSEEIFDNLKNVLFTDSALNGEAVGLAMGLIMLGTGNVKALEDMITYA
;
A
#
# COMPACT_ATOMS: atom_id res chain seq x y z
N LYS A 1 -11.06 21.78 -8.63
CA LYS A 1 -9.60 21.51 -8.58
C LYS A 1 -9.34 20.64 -7.36
N ALA A 2 -8.78 19.44 -7.52
CA ALA A 2 -8.50 18.54 -6.39
C ALA A 2 -7.29 19.02 -5.58
N VAL A 3 -7.35 18.92 -4.25
CA VAL A 3 -6.30 19.38 -3.31
C VAL A 3 -5.99 18.24 -2.32
N ASN A 4 -4.71 18.03 -2.00
CA ASN A 4 -4.22 17.05 -1.01
C ASN A 4 -4.87 15.65 -1.15
N TRP A 5 -5.59 15.18 -0.12
CA TRP A 5 -6.27 13.88 -0.10
C TRP A 5 -7.27 13.67 -1.24
N SER A 6 -7.89 14.74 -1.77
CA SER A 6 -8.73 14.58 -2.97
C SER A 6 -7.92 14.16 -4.20
N LYS A 7 -6.63 14.53 -4.30
CA LYS A 7 -5.74 14.03 -5.36
C LYS A 7 -5.33 12.58 -5.11
N PHE A 8 -5.13 12.21 -3.84
CA PHE A 8 -4.89 10.82 -3.46
C PHE A 8 -6.03 9.94 -3.92
N THR A 9 -7.26 10.26 -3.51
CA THR A 9 -8.46 9.48 -3.89
C THR A 9 -8.71 9.49 -5.40
N ALA A 10 -8.49 10.62 -6.08
CA ALA A 10 -8.63 10.68 -7.54
C ALA A 10 -7.65 9.76 -8.26
N THR A 11 -6.41 9.66 -7.77
CA THR A 11 -5.40 8.76 -8.34
C THR A 11 -5.71 7.30 -7.99
N ALA A 12 -6.14 7.03 -6.76
CA ALA A 12 -6.60 5.72 -6.31
C ALA A 12 -7.77 5.17 -7.15
N ALA A 13 -8.70 6.04 -7.55
CA ALA A 13 -9.86 5.68 -8.37
C ALA A 13 -9.47 5.09 -9.73
N LEU A 14 -8.33 5.47 -10.30
CA LEU A 14 -7.79 4.84 -11.51
C LEU A 14 -7.57 3.34 -11.32
N GLY A 15 -7.15 2.92 -10.11
CA GLY A 15 -6.93 1.52 -9.80
C GLY A 15 -8.21 0.68 -9.85
N VAL A 16 -9.34 1.26 -9.44
CA VAL A 16 -10.66 0.61 -9.53
C VAL A 16 -11.12 0.52 -10.98
N ILE A 17 -10.97 1.59 -11.75
CA ILE A 17 -11.35 1.63 -13.18
C ILE A 17 -10.57 0.58 -13.99
N HIS A 18 -9.30 0.38 -13.66
CA HIS A 18 -8.40 -0.53 -14.38
C HIS A 18 -8.16 -1.86 -13.66
N ARG A 19 -9.04 -2.25 -12.74
CA ARG A 19 -8.93 -3.50 -11.99
C ARG A 19 -8.77 -4.71 -12.94
N GLY A 20 -7.76 -5.54 -12.70
CA GLY A 20 -7.47 -6.72 -13.51
C GLY A 20 -6.64 -6.47 -14.78
N ASN A 21 -6.29 -5.23 -15.12
CA ASN A 21 -5.40 -4.92 -16.24
C ASN A 21 -3.91 -5.01 -15.84
N LEU A 22 -3.44 -6.22 -15.54
CA LEU A 22 -2.11 -6.46 -14.96
C LEU A 22 -0.97 -6.06 -15.91
N THR A 23 -1.14 -6.26 -17.22
CA THR A 23 -0.09 -6.02 -18.22
C THR A 23 0.21 -4.55 -18.48
N GLN A 24 -0.78 -3.67 -18.34
CA GLN A 24 -0.61 -2.24 -18.62
C GLN A 24 -0.65 -1.36 -17.36
N SER A 25 -0.91 -1.93 -16.19
CA SER A 25 -1.05 -1.16 -14.93
C SER A 25 0.18 -0.29 -14.65
N ARG A 26 1.38 -0.83 -14.89
CA ARG A 26 2.64 -0.10 -14.66
C ARG A 26 2.80 1.09 -15.60
N LYS A 27 2.56 0.89 -16.90
CA LYS A 27 2.64 1.96 -17.92
C LYS A 27 1.60 3.05 -17.70
N LEU A 28 0.40 2.67 -17.27
CA LEU A 28 -0.69 3.59 -16.99
C LEU A 28 -0.40 4.47 -15.76
N LEU A 29 0.16 3.86 -14.70
CA LEU A 29 0.45 4.55 -13.44
C LEU A 29 1.86 5.17 -13.40
N GLU A 30 2.72 4.86 -14.38
CA GLU A 30 4.08 5.40 -14.53
C GLU A 30 4.23 6.91 -14.28
N PRO A 31 3.34 7.81 -14.79
CA PRO A 31 3.46 9.24 -14.51
C PRO A 31 3.11 9.63 -13.07
N TYR A 32 2.46 8.76 -12.32
CA TYR A 32 2.03 9.00 -10.94
C TYR A 32 2.82 8.19 -9.91
N LEU A 33 3.56 7.17 -10.32
CA LEU A 33 4.37 6.36 -9.41
C LEU A 33 5.60 7.13 -8.92
N PRO A 34 6.04 6.90 -7.67
CA PRO A 34 7.31 7.42 -7.17
C PRO A 34 8.48 6.91 -8.04
N GLN A 35 9.25 7.84 -8.62
CA GLN A 35 10.44 7.54 -9.40
C GLN A 35 11.70 7.85 -8.57
N ALA A 36 12.65 6.92 -8.57
CA ALA A 36 13.98 7.16 -8.03
C ALA A 36 14.70 8.19 -8.92
N GLY A 37 14.83 9.44 -8.46
CA GLY A 37 15.50 10.50 -9.22
C GLY A 37 14.90 11.91 -9.14
N GLY A 38 13.94 12.17 -8.25
CA GLY A 38 13.49 13.54 -7.93
C GLY A 38 12.66 14.26 -9.00
N LEU A 39 12.38 13.61 -10.13
CA LEU A 39 11.56 14.13 -11.23
C LEU A 39 10.15 13.50 -11.25
N SER A 40 9.58 13.21 -10.09
CA SER A 40 8.19 12.75 -10.00
C SER A 40 7.23 13.89 -10.39
N SER A 41 6.49 13.72 -11.48
CA SER A 41 5.56 14.73 -12.03
C SER A 41 4.30 14.96 -11.14
N GLY A 42 4.05 14.07 -10.18
CA GLY A 42 2.88 14.13 -9.28
C GLY A 42 3.19 14.61 -7.86
N SER A 43 2.19 15.21 -7.21
CA SER A 43 2.26 15.51 -5.76
C SER A 43 2.39 14.23 -4.92
N ILE A 44 2.96 14.31 -3.72
CA ILE A 44 3.09 13.17 -2.78
C ILE A 44 1.78 12.40 -2.57
N PHE A 45 0.64 13.09 -2.57
CA PHE A 45 -0.70 12.50 -2.49
C PHE A 45 -1.05 11.66 -3.72
N SER A 46 -0.66 12.13 -4.91
CA SER A 46 -0.84 11.35 -6.15
C SER A 46 0.07 10.14 -6.17
N GLN A 47 1.28 10.23 -5.64
CA GLN A 47 2.21 9.11 -5.54
C GLN A 47 1.70 8.03 -4.59
N GLY A 48 1.28 8.41 -3.38
CA GLY A 48 0.63 7.48 -2.46
C GLY A 48 -0.63 6.86 -3.06
N GLY A 49 -1.46 7.68 -3.72
CA GLY A 49 -2.67 7.22 -4.39
C GLY A 49 -2.39 6.27 -5.55
N ALA A 50 -1.26 6.43 -6.24
CA ALA A 50 -0.83 5.54 -7.32
C ALA A 50 -0.36 4.17 -6.80
N LEU A 51 0.34 4.12 -5.67
CA LEU A 51 0.69 2.86 -5.01
C LEU A 51 -0.56 2.11 -4.56
N TYR A 52 -1.53 2.84 -3.99
CA TYR A 52 -2.81 2.26 -3.61
C TYR A 52 -3.59 1.76 -4.84
N ALA A 53 -3.64 2.55 -5.92
CA ALA A 53 -4.22 2.14 -7.20
C ALA A 53 -3.55 0.88 -7.77
N TYR A 54 -2.22 0.79 -7.68
CA TYR A 54 -1.47 -0.36 -8.16
C TYR A 54 -1.87 -1.64 -7.41
N GLY A 55 -2.00 -1.57 -6.07
CA GLY A 55 -2.52 -2.67 -5.26
C GLY A 55 -3.96 -3.05 -5.60
N LEU A 56 -4.84 -2.07 -5.86
CA LEU A 56 -6.21 -2.32 -6.31
C LEU A 56 -6.31 -3.02 -7.66
N ILE A 57 -5.41 -2.68 -8.60
CA ILE A 57 -5.37 -3.34 -9.91
C ILE A 57 -4.96 -4.81 -9.78
N HIS A 58 -3.99 -5.06 -8.90
CA HIS A 58 -3.38 -6.36 -8.62
C HIS A 58 -4.04 -7.12 -7.46
N ALA A 59 -5.23 -6.71 -7.03
CA ALA A 59 -5.95 -7.35 -5.95
C ALA A 59 -6.12 -8.86 -6.23
N ASN A 60 -5.67 -9.69 -5.28
CA ASN A 60 -5.70 -11.16 -5.36
C ASN A 60 -4.88 -11.80 -6.50
N HIS A 61 -4.01 -11.04 -7.18
CA HIS A 61 -3.08 -11.51 -8.22
C HIS A 61 -1.64 -11.05 -7.91
N GLY A 62 -1.32 -10.88 -6.63
CA GLY A 62 -0.23 -10.04 -6.15
C GLY A 62 1.20 -10.54 -6.38
N ALA A 63 1.44 -11.72 -6.95
CA ALA A 63 2.80 -12.29 -7.03
C ALA A 63 3.82 -11.32 -7.66
N ASP A 64 3.47 -10.68 -8.78
CA ASP A 64 4.36 -9.73 -9.47
C ASP A 64 4.34 -8.31 -8.87
N ALA A 65 3.29 -7.96 -8.13
CA ALA A 65 3.07 -6.62 -7.61
C ALA A 65 3.57 -6.44 -6.17
N LEU A 66 3.59 -7.52 -5.39
CA LEU A 66 3.97 -7.54 -3.98
C LEU A 66 5.42 -7.08 -3.78
N ASP A 67 6.36 -7.62 -4.55
CA ASP A 67 7.79 -7.26 -4.43
C ASP A 67 8.02 -5.77 -4.72
N TYR A 68 7.34 -5.24 -5.73
CA TYR A 68 7.40 -3.82 -6.04
C TYR A 68 6.80 -2.97 -4.92
N LEU A 69 5.58 -3.30 -4.46
CA LEU A 69 4.89 -2.55 -3.39
C LEU A 69 5.66 -2.61 -2.07
N LYS A 70 6.22 -3.77 -1.72
CA LYS A 70 7.05 -3.97 -0.53
C LYS A 70 8.30 -3.11 -0.59
N THR A 71 8.99 -3.09 -1.74
CA THR A 71 10.17 -2.24 -1.96
C THR A 71 9.81 -0.76 -1.83
N GLN A 72 8.73 -0.32 -2.48
CA GLN A 72 8.28 1.07 -2.42
C GLN A 72 7.85 1.49 -1.02
N PHE A 73 7.16 0.61 -0.29
CA PHE A 73 6.75 0.83 1.10
C PHE A 73 7.97 0.97 2.03
N ALA A 74 8.97 0.11 1.89
CA ALA A 74 10.19 0.17 2.69
C ALA A 74 11.08 1.38 2.36
N SER A 75 11.06 1.86 1.10
CA SER A 75 11.83 3.03 0.66
C SER A 75 11.10 4.36 0.85
N ALA A 76 9.84 4.37 1.30
CA ALA A 76 9.05 5.59 1.42
C ALA A 76 9.49 6.40 2.64
N GLU A 77 9.95 7.63 2.41
CA GLU A 77 10.27 8.60 3.47
C GLU A 77 9.03 9.41 3.89
N GLU A 78 8.13 9.67 2.95
CA GLU A 78 6.92 10.47 3.16
C GLU A 78 5.76 9.62 3.68
N GLU A 79 5.14 10.03 4.80
CA GLU A 79 4.04 9.28 5.43
C GLU A 79 2.87 9.03 4.46
N VAL A 80 2.53 9.98 3.59
CA VAL A 80 1.43 9.83 2.62
C VAL A 80 1.71 8.73 1.59
N ILE A 81 2.97 8.59 1.18
CA ILE A 81 3.41 7.56 0.23
C ILE A 81 3.43 6.21 0.94
N GLN A 82 3.95 6.17 2.17
CA GLN A 82 3.97 4.97 3.02
C GLN A 82 2.56 4.47 3.33
N HIS A 83 1.60 5.37 3.63
CA HIS A 83 0.19 5.07 3.84
C HIS A 83 -0.44 4.41 2.60
N GLY A 84 -0.25 5.01 1.41
CA GLY A 84 -0.74 4.44 0.15
C GLY A 84 -0.08 3.10 -0.20
N GLY A 85 1.21 2.96 0.11
CA GLY A 85 1.97 1.71 -0.02
C GLY A 85 1.43 0.61 0.89
N ALA A 86 1.16 0.90 2.17
CA ALA A 86 0.60 -0.05 3.12
C ALA A 86 -0.77 -0.58 2.66
N LEU A 87 -1.68 0.31 2.27
CA LEU A 87 -2.99 -0.08 1.75
C LEU A 87 -2.88 -0.91 0.47
N GLY A 88 -2.02 -0.49 -0.47
CA GLY A 88 -1.80 -1.24 -1.72
C GLY A 88 -1.22 -2.62 -1.46
N LEU A 89 -0.24 -2.72 -0.55
CA LEU A 89 0.41 -3.96 -0.15
C LEU A 89 -0.56 -4.92 0.54
N GLY A 90 -1.40 -4.41 1.45
CA GLY A 90 -2.42 -5.21 2.13
C GLY A 90 -3.46 -5.82 1.17
N ILE A 91 -3.89 -5.05 0.16
CA ILE A 91 -4.85 -5.53 -0.84
C ILE A 91 -4.21 -6.53 -1.80
N ALA A 92 -2.99 -6.28 -2.27
CA ALA A 92 -2.27 -7.19 -3.14
C ALA A 92 -1.89 -8.51 -2.43
N GLY A 93 -1.60 -8.43 -1.13
CA GLY A 93 -1.18 -9.54 -0.27
C GLY A 93 -2.29 -10.17 0.56
N MET A 94 -3.56 -9.89 0.25
CA MET A 94 -4.70 -10.37 1.03
C MET A 94 -4.71 -11.90 1.12
N GLY A 95 -4.78 -12.43 2.34
CA GLY A 95 -4.84 -13.88 2.61
C GLY A 95 -3.56 -14.65 2.28
N THR A 96 -2.45 -13.97 2.00
CA THR A 96 -1.15 -14.65 1.74
C THR A 96 -0.55 -15.26 3.01
N GLY A 97 -0.89 -14.73 4.19
CA GLY A 97 -0.31 -15.19 5.46
C GLY A 97 1.19 -14.94 5.58
N SER A 98 1.76 -14.03 4.78
CA SER A 98 3.21 -13.79 4.76
C SER A 98 3.68 -13.04 6.02
N GLU A 99 4.40 -13.74 6.90
CA GLU A 99 4.98 -13.16 8.12
C GLU A 99 5.97 -12.02 7.81
N GLU A 100 6.73 -12.12 6.74
CA GLU A 100 7.70 -11.08 6.36
C GLU A 100 7.04 -9.72 6.07
N ILE A 101 5.90 -9.73 5.39
CA ILE A 101 5.16 -8.50 5.09
C ILE A 101 4.52 -7.95 6.37
N PHE A 102 4.02 -8.84 7.22
CA PHE A 102 3.47 -8.48 8.52
C PHE A 102 4.51 -7.82 9.43
N ASP A 103 5.74 -8.35 9.50
CA ASP A 103 6.80 -7.75 10.30
C ASP A 103 7.25 -6.38 9.76
N ASN A 104 7.31 -6.22 8.43
CA ASN A 104 7.59 -4.91 7.81
C ASN A 104 6.50 -3.88 8.16
N LEU A 105 5.23 -4.28 8.12
CA LEU A 105 4.10 -3.44 8.52
C LEU A 105 4.16 -3.12 10.02
N LYS A 106 4.45 -4.10 10.87
CA LYS A 106 4.60 -3.94 12.31
C LYS A 106 5.70 -2.93 12.67
N ASN A 107 6.82 -2.93 11.95
CA ASN A 107 7.90 -1.95 12.16
C ASN A 107 7.41 -0.51 11.93
N VAL A 108 6.54 -0.28 10.94
CA VAL A 108 5.95 1.05 10.69
C VAL A 108 4.84 1.36 11.68
N LEU A 109 4.13 0.35 12.17
CA LEU A 109 3.16 0.55 13.25
C LEU A 109 3.87 1.14 14.49
N PHE A 110 5.05 0.61 14.86
CA PHE A 110 5.84 1.08 16.00
C PHE A 110 6.45 2.49 15.87
N THR A 111 6.32 3.17 14.73
CA THR A 111 6.79 4.56 14.60
C THR A 111 5.81 5.60 15.13
N ASP A 112 4.69 5.18 15.75
CA ASP A 112 3.64 6.02 16.35
C ASP A 112 3.04 7.07 15.38
N SER A 113 3.08 6.81 14.07
CA SER A 113 2.47 7.70 13.07
C SER A 113 0.96 7.52 13.03
N ALA A 114 0.23 8.58 13.42
CA ALA A 114 -1.24 8.59 13.42
C ALA A 114 -1.84 8.33 12.03
N LEU A 115 -1.15 8.74 10.95
CA LEU A 115 -1.63 8.54 9.59
C LEU A 115 -1.38 7.11 9.10
N ASN A 116 -0.20 6.57 9.35
CA ASN A 116 0.14 5.23 8.89
C ASN A 116 -0.53 4.14 9.73
N GLY A 117 -0.81 4.38 11.00
CA GLY A 117 -1.40 3.40 11.91
C GLY A 117 -2.70 2.78 11.39
N GLU A 118 -3.61 3.59 10.83
CA GLU A 118 -4.85 3.08 10.23
C GLU A 118 -4.58 2.18 9.02
N ALA A 119 -3.78 2.66 8.05
CA ALA A 119 -3.49 1.92 6.83
C ALA A 119 -2.74 0.61 7.11
N VAL A 120 -1.77 0.66 8.02
CA VAL A 120 -0.95 -0.48 8.42
C VAL A 120 -1.78 -1.50 9.18
N GLY A 121 -2.61 -1.06 10.14
CA GLY A 121 -3.51 -1.95 10.87
C GLY A 121 -4.50 -2.70 9.96
N LEU A 122 -5.07 -1.99 8.98
CA LEU A 122 -5.92 -2.61 7.95
C LEU A 122 -5.12 -3.60 7.09
N ALA A 123 -3.92 -3.23 6.64
CA ALA A 123 -3.08 -4.08 5.81
C ALA A 123 -2.65 -5.37 6.54
N MET A 124 -2.28 -5.27 7.81
CA MET A 124 -1.92 -6.42 8.66
C MET A 124 -3.08 -7.42 8.76
N GLY A 125 -4.30 -6.93 9.00
CA GLY A 125 -5.51 -7.75 9.04
C GLY A 125 -5.82 -8.41 7.69
N LEU A 126 -5.66 -7.68 6.57
CA LEU A 126 -5.87 -8.23 5.23
C LEU A 126 -4.89 -9.35 4.88
N ILE A 127 -3.61 -9.18 5.22
CA ILE A 127 -2.57 -10.19 4.93
C ILE A 127 -2.76 -11.45 5.78
N MET A 128 -3.13 -11.29 7.05
CA MET A 128 -3.39 -12.39 7.98
C MET A 128 -4.82 -12.93 7.90
N LEU A 129 -5.62 -12.48 6.93
CA LEU A 129 -7.01 -12.91 6.77
C LEU A 129 -7.09 -14.44 6.59
N GLY A 130 -7.86 -15.10 7.44
CA GLY A 130 -8.11 -16.54 7.36
C GLY A 130 -7.00 -17.44 7.92
N THR A 131 -5.87 -16.90 8.38
CA THR A 131 -4.77 -17.71 8.96
C THR A 131 -5.07 -18.16 10.39
N GLY A 132 -5.90 -17.43 11.12
CA GLY A 132 -6.15 -17.70 12.55
C GLY A 132 -4.91 -17.54 13.43
N ASN A 133 -3.92 -16.76 12.99
CA ASN A 133 -2.66 -16.59 13.70
C ASN A 133 -2.85 -15.80 15.00
N VAL A 134 -2.82 -16.51 16.13
CA VAL A 134 -3.00 -15.94 17.48
C VAL A 134 -1.89 -14.94 17.82
N LYS A 135 -0.66 -15.15 17.35
CA LYS A 135 0.46 -14.23 17.60
C LYS A 135 0.23 -12.87 16.92
N ALA A 136 -0.21 -12.90 15.66
CA ALA A 136 -0.54 -11.68 14.93
C ALA A 136 -1.68 -10.91 15.63
N LEU A 137 -2.65 -11.62 16.20
CA LEU A 137 -3.72 -11.03 17.00
C LEU A 137 -3.19 -10.40 18.30
N GLU A 138 -2.35 -11.11 19.06
CA GLU A 138 -1.74 -10.60 20.29
C GLU A 138 -0.87 -9.36 20.02
N ASP A 139 -0.05 -9.39 18.98
CA ASP A 139 0.79 -8.27 18.54
C ASP A 139 -0.06 -7.03 18.22
N MET A 140 -1.18 -7.22 17.52
CA MET A 140 -2.09 -6.12 17.17
C MET A 140 -2.88 -5.59 18.38
N ILE A 141 -3.34 -6.46 19.29
CA ILE A 141 -4.07 -6.05 20.51
C ILE A 141 -3.16 -5.29 21.47
N THR A 142 -1.91 -5.71 21.61
CA THR A 142 -0.95 -5.07 22.52
C THR A 142 -0.67 -3.61 22.13
N TYR A 143 -0.90 -3.26 20.87
CA TYR A 143 -0.62 -1.95 20.31
C TYR A 143 -1.88 -1.11 19.99
N ALA A 144 -3.07 -1.71 20.03
CA ALA A 144 -4.35 -1.02 19.84
C ALA A 144 -4.80 -0.23 21.09
#